data_AF-A0AA35Y8W1-F1
#
_entry.id   AF-A0AA35Y8W1-F1
#
_cell.length_a   1.000
_cell.length_b   1.000
_cell.length_c   1.000
_cell.angle_alpha   90.00
_cell.angle_beta   90.00
_cell.angle_gamma   90.00
#
_symmetry.space_group_name_H-M   'P 1'
#
loop_
_entity.id
_entity.type
_entity.pdbx_description
1 polymer ?
#
loop_
_entity_poly.entity_id
_entity_poly.type
_entity_poly.pdbx_seq_one_letter_code
_entity_poly.pdbx_strand_id
1 'polypeptide(L)'
;MHDMLGLAIDGEDINELSLCDKGNQILEEWRGQYSCDNFNSEEYLRRIQATTKDSLMFRLIFLTLFVNNFIDSILMGTNQIKVVRKLVLVEDFSKLNWCKYMRDCLGSRKKLCKRGDKSSYYSGPITLLILVYVYNMKYSIKLDKRLPFIGHINGGNLLEIQRLEISLGGFGRQFRDKHDDVDMRDETGGEEQKCSTLRGILEMSMMMSIRGMKQEAYVAVIGHSYGVILREKSTMEVALKDGLEKFPDSVVLNE
;
A
#
# COMPACT_ATOMS: atom_id res chain seq x y z
N MET A 1 -13.94 7.26 3.20
CA MET A 1 -14.26 6.08 4.06
C MET A 1 -15.58 5.46 3.64
N HIS A 2 -16.70 6.19 3.71
CA HIS A 2 -18.00 5.72 3.19
C HIS A 2 -17.90 5.25 1.73
N ASP A 3 -17.55 6.15 0.81
CA ASP A 3 -17.40 5.82 -0.62
C ASP A 3 -16.43 4.67 -0.88
N MET A 4 -15.37 4.56 -0.06
CA MET A 4 -14.35 3.55 -0.27
C MET A 4 -14.78 2.16 0.19
N LEU A 5 -15.46 2.07 1.33
CA LEU A 5 -15.73 0.81 2.02
C LEU A 5 -17.23 0.44 2.01
N GLY A 6 -18.11 1.34 1.58
CA GLY A 6 -19.56 1.17 1.62
C GLY A 6 -20.15 1.21 3.04
N LEU A 7 -19.45 1.82 3.99
CA LEU A 7 -19.78 1.74 5.42
C LEU A 7 -20.66 2.91 5.88
N ALA A 8 -21.60 2.66 6.78
CA ALA A 8 -22.52 3.69 7.29
C ALA A 8 -21.79 4.92 7.85
N ILE A 9 -22.28 6.11 7.48
CA ILE A 9 -21.75 7.40 7.91
C ILE A 9 -22.50 8.00 9.10
N ASP A 10 -23.72 7.52 9.32
CA ASP A 10 -24.62 7.92 10.39
C ASP A 10 -24.97 6.70 11.27
N GLY A 11 -25.60 6.96 12.41
CA GLY A 11 -26.00 5.93 13.35
C GLY A 11 -25.31 6.05 14.71
N GLU A 12 -25.42 4.99 15.50
CA GLU A 12 -24.94 4.94 16.89
C GLU A 12 -23.40 4.93 16.94
N ASP A 13 -22.83 5.67 17.88
CA ASP A 13 -21.38 5.70 18.09
C ASP A 13 -20.92 4.43 18.83
N ILE A 14 -20.11 3.61 18.15
CA ILE A 14 -19.51 2.41 18.73
C ILE A 14 -18.68 2.75 19.98
N ASN A 15 -18.06 3.94 20.06
CA ASN A 15 -17.29 4.34 21.23
C ASN A 15 -18.16 4.61 22.46
N GLU A 16 -19.43 4.99 22.27
CA GLU A 16 -20.40 5.27 23.32
C GLU A 16 -21.15 4.02 23.81
N LEU A 17 -21.14 2.92 23.03
CA LEU A 17 -21.72 1.64 23.45
C LEU A 17 -21.09 1.13 24.76
N SER A 18 -21.94 0.61 25.64
CA SER A 18 -21.53 -0.06 26.85
C SER A 18 -20.78 -1.36 26.55
N LEU A 19 -19.90 -1.76 27.46
CA LEU A 19 -19.30 -3.08 27.42
C LEU A 19 -20.28 -4.08 28.02
N CYS A 20 -20.41 -5.26 27.42
CA CYS A 20 -21.19 -6.33 28.00
C CYS A 20 -20.62 -6.78 29.35
N ASP A 21 -21.54 -7.26 30.20
CA ASP A 21 -21.24 -7.84 31.50
C ASP A 21 -20.41 -9.12 31.37
N LYS A 22 -19.75 -9.48 32.48
CA LYS A 22 -19.06 -10.77 32.60
C LYS A 22 -20.10 -11.89 32.55
N GLY A 23 -19.88 -12.91 31.71
CA GLY A 23 -20.82 -14.02 31.54
C GLY A 23 -21.92 -13.80 30.49
N ASN A 24 -21.80 -12.76 29.65
CA ASN A 24 -22.68 -12.61 28.49
C ASN A 24 -22.59 -13.87 27.59
N GLN A 25 -23.74 -14.53 27.37
CA GLN A 25 -23.79 -15.82 26.68
C GLN A 25 -23.23 -15.76 25.25
N ILE A 26 -23.51 -14.68 24.51
CA ILE A 26 -23.03 -14.50 23.14
C ILE A 26 -21.51 -14.33 23.12
N LEU A 27 -20.96 -13.58 24.08
CA LEU A 27 -19.52 -13.41 24.21
C LEU A 27 -18.83 -14.74 24.55
N GLU A 28 -19.41 -15.53 25.46
CA GLU A 28 -18.85 -16.83 25.85
C GLU A 28 -18.98 -17.85 24.72
N GLU A 29 -20.07 -17.85 23.95
CA GLU A 29 -20.21 -18.65 22.74
C GLU A 29 -19.17 -18.24 21.68
N TRP A 30 -18.93 -16.94 21.52
CA TRP A 30 -17.89 -16.42 20.62
C TRP A 30 -16.49 -16.83 21.07
N ARG A 31 -16.17 -16.75 22.36
CA ARG A 31 -14.88 -17.24 22.91
C ARG A 31 -14.75 -18.75 22.76
N GLY A 32 -15.82 -19.48 22.98
CA GLY A 32 -15.90 -20.93 22.83
C GLY A 32 -15.62 -21.42 21.41
N GLN A 33 -15.65 -20.53 20.41
CA GLN A 33 -15.18 -20.85 19.07
C GLN A 33 -13.68 -21.15 19.04
N TYR A 34 -12.87 -20.70 20.01
CA TYR A 34 -11.41 -20.76 19.99
C TYR A 34 -10.85 -21.72 21.03
N SER A 35 -9.76 -22.40 20.67
CA SER A 35 -8.97 -23.20 21.61
C SER A 35 -7.95 -22.27 22.29
N CYS A 36 -7.97 -22.20 23.62
CA CYS A 36 -6.94 -21.54 24.44
C CYS A 36 -6.71 -20.03 24.13
N ASP A 37 -7.78 -19.24 24.01
CA ASP A 37 -7.71 -17.78 23.81
C ASP A 37 -6.83 -17.33 22.63
N ASN A 38 -6.70 -18.18 21.60
CA ASN A 38 -5.88 -17.90 20.43
C ASN A 38 -6.62 -16.97 19.45
N PHE A 39 -6.68 -15.69 19.81
CA PHE A 39 -7.34 -14.63 19.06
C PHE A 39 -6.39 -14.00 18.02
N ASN A 40 -6.03 -14.74 16.98
CA ASN A 40 -5.15 -14.26 15.91
C ASN A 40 -5.88 -14.19 14.54
N SER A 41 -5.32 -13.44 13.60
CA SER A 41 -5.96 -13.19 12.29
C SER A 41 -6.09 -14.44 11.43
N GLU A 42 -5.15 -15.38 11.50
CA GLU A 42 -5.19 -16.65 10.78
C GLU A 42 -6.37 -17.51 11.27
N GLU A 43 -6.58 -17.52 12.57
CA GLU A 43 -7.61 -18.32 13.22
C GLU A 43 -9.02 -17.74 12.98
N TYR A 44 -9.15 -16.42 12.84
CA TYR A 44 -10.36 -15.77 12.33
C TYR A 44 -10.62 -16.15 10.87
N LEU A 45 -9.61 -16.05 10.01
CA LEU A 45 -9.73 -16.36 8.58
C LEU A 45 -10.17 -17.82 8.36
N ARG A 46 -9.53 -18.75 9.08
CA ARG A 46 -9.86 -20.19 9.02
C ARG A 46 -11.33 -20.44 9.34
N ARG A 47 -11.88 -19.77 10.36
CA ARG A 47 -13.31 -19.89 10.72
C ARG A 47 -14.25 -19.28 9.69
N ILE A 48 -13.92 -18.09 9.20
CA ILE A 48 -14.69 -17.42 8.16
C ILE A 48 -14.77 -18.30 6.91
N GLN A 49 -13.67 -18.93 6.52
CA GLN A 49 -13.61 -19.83 5.36
C GLN A 49 -14.31 -21.18 5.60
N ALA A 50 -14.39 -21.65 6.85
CA ALA A 50 -15.02 -22.93 7.20
C ALA A 50 -16.55 -22.87 7.25
N THR A 51 -17.16 -21.69 7.32
CA THR A 51 -18.62 -21.54 7.36
C THR A 51 -19.15 -20.88 6.09
N THR A 52 -20.28 -21.38 5.62
CA THR A 52 -21.08 -20.76 4.54
C THR A 52 -22.36 -20.12 5.08
N LYS A 53 -22.60 -20.23 6.40
CA LYS A 53 -23.80 -19.72 7.06
C LYS A 53 -23.56 -18.31 7.60
N ASP A 54 -24.51 -17.43 7.32
CA ASP A 54 -24.60 -16.09 7.92
C ASP A 54 -25.19 -16.18 9.34
N SER A 55 -24.34 -16.55 10.31
CA SER A 55 -24.70 -16.59 11.73
C SER A 55 -24.19 -15.34 12.47
N LEU A 56 -24.75 -15.05 13.64
CA LEU A 56 -24.22 -13.99 14.52
C LEU A 56 -22.73 -14.22 14.84
N MET A 57 -22.33 -15.47 15.09
CA MET A 57 -20.93 -15.83 15.32
C MET A 57 -20.07 -15.50 14.09
N PHE A 58 -20.51 -15.86 12.89
CA PHE A 58 -19.80 -15.51 11.67
C PHE A 58 -19.63 -13.99 11.53
N ARG A 59 -20.71 -13.22 11.71
CA ARG A 59 -20.67 -11.75 11.65
C ARG A 59 -19.71 -11.16 12.68
N LEU A 60 -19.75 -11.64 13.93
CA LEU A 60 -18.85 -11.17 14.99
C LEU A 60 -17.38 -11.51 14.69
N ILE A 61 -17.07 -12.71 14.20
CA ILE A 61 -15.71 -13.10 13.80
C ILE A 61 -15.22 -12.22 12.65
N PHE A 62 -16.06 -12.05 11.62
CA PHE A 62 -15.75 -11.18 10.48
C PHE A 62 -15.50 -9.74 10.91
N LEU A 63 -16.40 -9.15 11.72
CA LEU A 63 -16.25 -7.78 12.22
C LEU A 63 -15.02 -7.63 13.10
N THR A 64 -14.67 -8.65 13.90
CA THR A 64 -13.43 -8.64 14.69
C THR A 64 -12.21 -8.57 13.78
N LEU A 65 -12.14 -9.41 12.75
CA LEU A 65 -11.05 -9.38 11.78
C LEU A 65 -11.01 -8.03 11.04
N PHE A 66 -12.17 -7.53 10.61
CA PHE A 66 -12.30 -6.25 9.92
C PHE A 66 -11.79 -5.09 10.77
N VAL A 67 -12.23 -4.97 12.03
CA VAL A 67 -11.80 -3.92 12.96
C VAL A 67 -10.31 -3.99 13.19
N ASN A 68 -9.74 -5.18 13.43
CA ASN A 68 -8.31 -5.32 13.69
C ASN A 68 -7.43 -4.99 12.47
N ASN A 69 -7.94 -5.18 11.25
CA ASN A 69 -7.16 -4.90 10.02
C ASN A 69 -7.36 -3.47 9.49
N PHE A 70 -8.58 -2.92 9.59
CA PHE A 70 -8.95 -1.66 8.95
C PHE A 70 -9.15 -0.50 9.91
N ILE A 71 -9.35 -0.74 11.22
CA ILE A 71 -9.78 0.32 12.14
C ILE A 71 -8.82 0.50 13.31
N ASP A 72 -8.61 -0.54 14.09
CA ASP A 72 -7.89 -0.47 15.36
C ASP A 72 -6.94 -1.64 15.55
N SER A 73 -5.80 -1.57 14.84
CA SER A 73 -4.70 -2.53 14.99
C SER A 73 -3.90 -2.23 16.26
N ILE A 74 -3.50 -3.26 17.01
CA ILE A 74 -2.45 -3.15 18.03
C ILE A 74 -1.12 -3.60 17.43
N LEU A 75 -0.03 -2.94 17.83
CA LEU A 75 1.34 -3.40 17.59
C LEU A 75 1.51 -4.86 18.09
N MET A 76 2.28 -5.69 17.39
CA MET A 76 2.61 -7.08 17.78
C MET A 76 1.51 -8.15 17.61
N GLY A 77 0.50 -7.92 16.76
CA GLY A 77 -0.41 -9.00 16.34
C GLY A 77 -1.40 -9.50 17.40
N THR A 78 -1.53 -8.79 18.52
CA THR A 78 -2.59 -9.06 19.50
C THR A 78 -3.89 -8.39 19.05
N ASN A 79 -4.95 -9.17 18.87
CA ASN A 79 -6.23 -8.64 18.41
C ASN A 79 -7.05 -8.03 19.56
N GLN A 80 -7.71 -6.92 19.28
CA GLN A 80 -8.64 -6.30 20.22
C GLN A 80 -9.97 -7.04 20.27
N ILE A 81 -10.23 -7.63 21.43
CA ILE A 81 -11.53 -8.23 21.75
C ILE A 81 -12.49 -7.17 22.34
N LYS A 82 -11.98 -5.97 22.68
CA LYS A 82 -12.80 -4.89 23.26
C LYS A 82 -13.99 -4.53 22.39
N VAL A 83 -13.81 -4.50 21.06
CA VAL A 83 -14.90 -4.20 20.13
C VAL A 83 -15.98 -5.29 20.17
N VAL A 84 -15.60 -6.56 20.29
CA VAL A 84 -16.54 -7.69 20.38
C VAL A 84 -17.45 -7.52 21.59
N ARG A 85 -16.88 -7.13 22.74
CA ARG A 85 -17.64 -6.88 23.98
C ARG A 85 -18.70 -5.79 23.85
N LYS A 86 -18.58 -4.89 22.87
CA LYS A 86 -19.61 -3.90 22.55
C LYS A 86 -20.59 -4.46 21.53
N LEU A 87 -20.08 -5.08 20.46
CA LEU A 87 -20.87 -5.62 19.36
C LEU A 87 -21.83 -6.74 19.77
N VAL A 88 -21.53 -7.53 20.82
CA VAL A 88 -22.48 -8.54 21.32
C VAL A 88 -23.79 -7.97 21.87
N LEU A 89 -23.85 -6.67 22.13
CA LEU A 89 -25.08 -5.98 22.58
C LEU A 89 -25.86 -5.33 21.42
N VAL A 90 -25.33 -5.40 20.20
CA VAL A 90 -25.91 -4.74 19.04
C VAL A 90 -26.75 -5.73 18.25
N GLU A 91 -28.04 -5.42 18.07
CA GLU A 91 -28.95 -6.23 17.26
C GLU A 91 -28.69 -6.05 15.75
N ASP A 92 -28.42 -4.82 15.33
CA ASP A 92 -28.25 -4.46 13.92
C ASP A 92 -26.97 -3.66 13.69
N PHE A 93 -25.94 -4.34 13.17
CA PHE A 93 -24.65 -3.74 12.86
C PHE A 93 -24.71 -2.65 11.79
N SER A 94 -25.76 -2.58 10.97
CA SER A 94 -25.90 -1.56 9.93
C SER A 94 -26.23 -0.19 10.49
N LYS A 95 -26.78 -0.12 11.71
CA LYS A 95 -27.10 1.12 12.42
C LYS A 95 -25.90 1.75 13.14
N LEU A 96 -24.74 1.11 13.11
CA LEU A 96 -23.53 1.63 13.73
C LEU A 96 -22.81 2.61 12.81
N ASN A 97 -22.32 3.71 13.39
CA ASN A 97 -21.53 4.69 12.66
C ASN A 97 -20.07 4.23 12.49
N TRP A 98 -19.85 3.33 11.54
CA TRP A 98 -18.55 2.76 11.23
C TRP A 98 -17.53 3.82 10.75
N CYS A 99 -17.98 4.82 9.98
CA CYS A 99 -17.10 5.88 9.50
C CYS A 99 -16.57 6.77 10.63
N LYS A 100 -17.42 7.11 11.61
CA LYS A 100 -17.01 7.85 12.80
C LYS A 100 -16.04 7.02 13.64
N TYR A 101 -16.36 5.74 13.88
CA TYR A 101 -15.49 4.84 14.65
C TYR A 101 -14.08 4.74 14.05
N MET A 102 -13.94 4.54 12.73
CA MET A 102 -12.64 4.56 12.05
C MET A 102 -11.89 5.87 12.22
N ARG A 103 -12.59 7.01 12.06
CA ARG A 103 -11.97 8.34 12.18
C ARG A 103 -11.43 8.58 13.58
N ASP A 104 -12.19 8.19 14.59
CA ASP A 104 -11.84 8.38 16.00
C ASP A 104 -10.64 7.48 16.38
N CYS A 105 -10.61 6.23 15.90
CA CYS A 105 -9.47 5.34 16.04
C CYS A 105 -8.21 5.87 15.33
N LEU A 106 -8.32 6.36 14.09
CA LEU A 106 -7.20 7.00 13.40
C LEU A 106 -6.66 8.22 14.15
N GLY A 107 -7.57 9.07 14.64
CA GLY A 107 -7.24 10.27 15.41
C GLY A 107 -6.52 9.94 16.71
N SER A 108 -6.99 8.94 17.45
CA SER A 108 -6.34 8.49 18.70
C SER A 108 -4.95 7.91 18.45
N ARG A 109 -4.79 7.08 17.41
CA ARG A 109 -3.50 6.50 17.01
C ARG A 109 -2.49 7.56 16.55
N LYS A 110 -2.94 8.56 15.78
CA LYS A 110 -2.08 9.67 15.34
C LYS A 110 -1.53 10.45 16.54
N LYS A 111 -2.32 10.70 17.59
CA LYS A 111 -1.88 11.40 18.81
C LYS A 111 -0.75 10.67 19.55
N LEU A 112 -0.66 9.34 19.43
CA LEU A 112 0.39 8.53 20.03
C LEU A 112 1.71 8.56 19.26
N CYS A 113 1.68 8.98 17.98
CA CYS A 113 2.85 9.06 17.12
C CYS A 113 3.52 10.44 17.27
N LYS A 114 4.68 10.50 17.92
CA LYS A 114 5.47 11.74 18.06
C LYS A 114 6.44 11.87 16.88
N ARG A 115 6.36 12.98 16.16
CA ARG A 115 7.25 13.26 15.02
C ARG A 115 8.69 13.42 15.52
N GLY A 116 9.63 12.64 14.98
CA GLY A 116 11.07 12.74 15.28
C GLY A 116 11.59 11.81 16.39
N ASP A 117 10.71 11.07 17.06
CA ASP A 117 11.11 10.05 18.03
C ASP A 117 11.30 8.70 17.32
N LYS A 118 12.54 8.21 17.27
CA LYS A 118 12.90 6.92 16.63
C LYS A 118 12.26 5.70 17.30
N SER A 119 11.67 5.85 18.48
CA SER A 119 10.92 4.80 19.17
C SER A 119 9.41 4.88 18.95
N SER A 120 8.91 5.98 18.39
CA SER A 120 7.47 6.23 18.18
C SER A 120 7.06 5.90 16.74
N TYR A 121 6.71 4.63 16.50
CA TYR A 121 6.19 4.17 15.22
C TYR A 121 4.66 4.29 15.16
N TYR A 122 4.14 4.64 14.00
CA TYR A 122 2.69 4.58 13.77
C TYR A 122 2.22 3.12 13.81
N SER A 123 1.26 2.83 14.68
CA SER A 123 0.72 1.48 14.94
C SER A 123 -0.75 1.32 14.53
N GLY A 124 -1.31 2.30 13.81
CA GLY A 124 -2.70 2.24 13.36
C GLY A 124 -2.90 1.37 12.11
N PRO A 125 -4.12 1.36 11.54
CA PRO A 125 -4.50 0.50 10.43
C PRO A 125 -3.83 0.91 9.11
N ILE A 126 -2.64 0.37 8.83
CA ILE A 126 -1.88 0.66 7.62
C ILE A 126 -2.68 0.30 6.35
N THR A 127 -3.43 -0.79 6.36
CA THR A 127 -4.27 -1.21 5.23
C THR A 127 -5.30 -0.14 4.85
N LEU A 128 -5.92 0.50 5.84
CA LEU A 128 -6.83 1.62 5.59
C LEU A 128 -6.10 2.81 4.97
N LEU A 129 -4.91 3.16 5.47
CA LEU A 129 -4.12 4.26 4.92
C LEU A 129 -3.70 4.00 3.47
N ILE A 130 -3.31 2.77 3.12
CA ILE A 130 -2.99 2.38 1.74
C ILE A 130 -4.20 2.56 0.83
N LEU A 131 -5.38 2.10 1.26
CA LEU A 131 -6.60 2.28 0.47
C LEU A 131 -6.95 3.75 0.30
N VAL A 132 -6.83 4.57 1.36
CA VAL A 132 -7.11 6.01 1.31
C VAL A 132 -6.14 6.68 0.34
N TYR A 133 -4.86 6.33 0.43
CA TYR A 133 -3.83 6.82 -0.45
C TYR A 133 -4.17 6.53 -1.92
N VAL A 134 -4.38 5.25 -2.25
CA VAL A 134 -4.68 4.83 -3.63
C VAL A 134 -5.99 5.43 -4.16
N TYR A 135 -7.02 5.52 -3.33
CA TYR A 135 -8.30 6.11 -3.72
C TYR A 135 -8.16 7.58 -4.12
N ASN A 136 -7.35 8.35 -3.39
CA ASN A 136 -7.18 9.79 -3.64
C ASN A 136 -6.13 10.11 -4.71
N MET A 137 -5.17 9.21 -4.95
CA MET A 137 -4.13 9.39 -5.94
C MET A 137 -4.66 9.35 -7.38
N LYS A 138 -4.05 10.16 -8.26
CA LYS A 138 -4.27 10.08 -9.70
C LYS A 138 -3.12 9.31 -10.32
N TYR A 139 -3.45 8.17 -10.91
CA TYR A 139 -2.47 7.35 -11.62
C TYR A 139 -2.73 7.43 -13.12
N SER A 140 -1.66 7.28 -13.90
CA SER A 140 -1.75 7.15 -15.35
C SER A 140 -2.35 5.81 -15.80
N ILE A 141 -2.40 4.83 -14.89
CA ILE A 141 -3.08 3.55 -15.09
C ILE A 141 -4.59 3.69 -14.82
N LYS A 142 -5.39 2.97 -15.60
CA LYS A 142 -6.84 2.94 -15.42
C LYS A 142 -7.18 2.10 -14.18
N LEU A 143 -7.51 2.77 -13.09
CA LEU A 143 -8.03 2.14 -11.89
C LEU A 143 -9.56 2.25 -11.87
N ASP A 144 -10.25 1.13 -11.65
CA ASP A 144 -11.70 1.15 -11.44
C ASP A 144 -12.01 1.73 -10.06
N LYS A 145 -12.51 2.97 -10.05
CA LYS A 145 -12.87 3.70 -8.82
C LYS A 145 -14.37 3.71 -8.55
N ARG A 146 -15.12 2.74 -9.10
CA ARG A 146 -16.54 2.55 -8.74
C ARG A 146 -16.71 2.33 -7.24
N LEU A 147 -17.87 2.72 -6.73
CA LEU A 147 -18.18 2.66 -5.31
C LEU A 147 -19.01 1.39 -5.01
N PRO A 148 -18.75 0.69 -3.89
CA PRO A 148 -17.68 0.97 -2.94
C PRO A 148 -16.32 0.52 -3.47
N PHE A 149 -15.30 1.39 -3.37
CA PHE A 149 -13.99 1.18 -3.98
C PHE A 149 -13.33 -0.16 -3.63
N ILE A 150 -13.52 -0.64 -2.40
CA ILE A 150 -12.98 -1.90 -1.91
C ILE A 150 -13.41 -3.13 -2.75
N GLY A 151 -14.57 -3.05 -3.42
CA GLY A 151 -15.03 -4.11 -4.32
C GLY A 151 -14.30 -4.16 -5.66
N HIS A 152 -13.56 -3.11 -6.00
CA HIS A 152 -12.92 -2.92 -7.31
C HIS A 152 -11.38 -2.89 -7.23
N ILE A 153 -10.81 -2.97 -6.03
CA ILE A 153 -9.37 -3.00 -5.80
C ILE A 153 -8.93 -4.31 -5.14
N ASN A 154 -7.87 -4.92 -5.67
CA ASN A 154 -7.28 -6.12 -5.11
C ASN A 154 -5.76 -6.00 -4.97
N GLY A 155 -5.12 -7.04 -4.43
CA GLY A 155 -3.67 -7.07 -4.23
C GLY A 155 -2.85 -6.94 -5.53
N GLY A 156 -3.37 -7.43 -6.66
CA GLY A 156 -2.75 -7.26 -7.97
C GLY A 156 -2.73 -5.79 -8.41
N ASN A 157 -3.84 -5.07 -8.26
CA ASN A 157 -3.90 -3.62 -8.52
C ASN A 157 -2.91 -2.86 -7.63
N LEU A 158 -2.86 -3.17 -6.33
CA LEU A 158 -1.95 -2.52 -5.38
C LEU A 158 -0.48 -2.77 -5.74
N LEU A 159 -0.13 -3.98 -6.19
CA LEU A 159 1.22 -4.32 -6.63
C LEU A 159 1.61 -3.58 -7.91
N GLU A 160 0.67 -3.43 -8.85
CA GLU A 160 0.90 -2.65 -10.08
C GLU A 160 1.13 -1.17 -9.78
N ILE A 161 0.31 -0.59 -8.90
CA ILE A 161 0.48 0.78 -8.41
C ILE A 161 1.85 0.94 -7.74
N GLN A 162 2.21 0.02 -6.84
CA GLN A 162 3.49 0.05 -6.14
C GLN A 162 4.66 0.07 -7.13
N ARG A 163 4.65 -0.81 -8.13
CA ARG A 163 5.69 -0.89 -9.16
C ARG A 163 5.76 0.39 -9.99
N LEU A 164 4.61 0.93 -10.37
CA LEU A 164 4.51 2.18 -11.10
C LEU A 164 5.13 3.34 -10.31
N GLU A 165 4.77 3.50 -9.04
CA GLU A 165 5.31 4.59 -8.21
C GLU A 165 6.81 4.47 -7.97
N ILE A 166 7.31 3.25 -7.75
CA ILE A 166 8.76 3.00 -7.66
C ILE A 166 9.45 3.42 -8.97
N SER A 167 8.90 3.07 -10.13
CA SER A 167 9.47 3.46 -11.43
C SER A 167 9.46 4.97 -11.69
N LEU A 168 8.53 5.70 -11.07
CA LEU A 168 8.38 7.14 -11.19
C LEU A 168 9.20 7.92 -10.14
N GLY A 169 10.14 7.26 -9.47
CA GLY A 169 11.04 7.87 -8.49
C GLY A 169 10.51 7.88 -7.05
N GLY A 170 9.54 7.02 -6.74
CA GLY A 170 9.03 6.76 -5.40
C GLY A 170 7.57 7.17 -5.19
N PHE A 171 7.02 6.76 -4.04
CA PHE A 171 5.64 7.04 -3.64
C PHE A 171 5.38 8.55 -3.46
N GLY A 172 4.19 9.00 -3.82
CA GLY A 172 3.67 10.33 -3.52
C GLY A 172 4.01 11.41 -4.54
N ARG A 173 4.91 11.14 -5.50
CA ARG A 173 5.31 12.13 -6.52
C ARG A 173 4.23 12.50 -7.53
N GLN A 174 3.19 11.67 -7.62
CA GLN A 174 2.03 11.91 -8.50
C GLN A 174 0.86 12.58 -7.77
N PHE A 175 1.01 12.86 -6.47
CA PHE A 175 0.01 13.62 -5.73
C PHE A 175 0.10 15.09 -6.19
N ARG A 176 -0.95 15.58 -6.86
CA ARG A 176 -1.14 17.01 -7.12
C ARG A 176 -2.26 17.48 -6.22
N ASP A 177 -1.93 18.25 -5.18
CA ASP A 177 -2.96 18.93 -4.41
C ASP A 177 -3.46 20.14 -5.22
N LYS A 178 -4.74 20.48 -5.10
CA LYS A 178 -5.24 21.77 -5.62
C LYS A 178 -4.94 22.93 -4.66
N HIS A 179 -4.21 22.65 -3.57
CA HIS A 179 -3.79 23.62 -2.55
C HIS A 179 -2.27 23.88 -2.53
N ASP A 180 -1.54 23.52 -3.59
CA ASP A 180 -0.10 23.78 -3.69
C ASP A 180 0.18 25.27 -3.98
N ASP A 181 0.04 26.12 -2.95
CA ASP A 181 0.80 27.36 -2.78
C ASP A 181 1.56 27.26 -1.44
N VAL A 182 2.47 26.29 -1.31
CA VAL A 182 3.58 26.41 -0.39
C VAL A 182 4.84 25.91 -1.08
N ASP A 183 5.61 26.90 -1.50
CA ASP A 183 6.93 26.85 -2.13
C ASP A 183 7.88 25.87 -1.40
N MET A 184 8.00 24.65 -1.92
CA MET A 184 9.14 23.78 -1.64
C MET A 184 10.08 23.91 -2.82
N ARG A 185 11.01 24.86 -2.72
CA ARG A 185 12.21 24.87 -3.53
C ARG A 185 12.91 23.52 -3.34
N ASP A 186 12.93 22.69 -4.37
CA ASP A 186 14.02 21.76 -4.56
C ASP A 186 14.25 21.47 -6.05
N GLU A 187 15.45 21.90 -6.46
CA GLU A 187 16.30 21.43 -7.56
C GLU A 187 15.62 20.72 -8.74
N THR A 188 15.17 21.54 -9.70
CA THR A 188 14.86 21.07 -11.05
C THR A 188 16.15 21.02 -11.86
N GLY A 189 16.66 19.82 -12.13
CA GLY A 189 17.83 19.64 -12.99
C GLY A 189 18.16 18.18 -13.25
N GLY A 190 17.37 17.47 -14.07
CA GLY A 190 17.76 16.11 -14.45
C GLY A 190 16.80 15.25 -15.27
N GLU A 191 15.72 15.80 -15.85
CA GLU A 191 14.74 14.97 -16.57
C GLU A 191 15.13 14.68 -18.03
N GLU A 192 15.89 15.54 -18.72
CA GLU A 192 16.33 15.28 -20.10
C GLU A 192 17.48 14.26 -20.21
N GLN A 193 18.32 14.14 -19.17
CA GLN A 193 19.51 13.27 -19.22
C GLN A 193 19.18 11.77 -19.09
N LYS A 194 18.02 11.41 -18.52
CA LYS A 194 17.69 9.99 -18.24
C LYS A 194 17.47 9.19 -19.53
N CYS A 195 16.83 9.76 -20.54
CA CYS A 195 16.49 9.05 -21.79
C CYS A 195 17.68 8.73 -22.70
N SER A 196 18.84 9.36 -22.51
CA SER A 196 20.05 9.10 -23.33
C SER A 196 20.99 8.05 -22.73
N THR A 197 20.72 7.59 -21.50
CA THR A 197 21.56 6.60 -20.81
C THR A 197 21.06 5.18 -21.03
N LEU A 198 21.97 4.19 -21.07
CA LEU A 198 21.61 2.78 -21.21
C LEU A 198 20.60 2.31 -20.16
N ARG A 199 20.71 2.84 -18.93
CA ARG A 199 19.76 2.57 -17.83
C ARG A 199 18.35 3.05 -18.17
N GLY A 200 18.20 4.30 -18.63
CA GLY A 200 16.89 4.84 -19.01
C GLY A 200 16.28 4.13 -20.22
N ILE A 201 17.10 3.68 -21.17
CA ILE A 201 16.62 2.93 -22.34
C ILE A 201 16.14 1.52 -21.95
N LEU A 202 16.82 0.84 -21.02
CA LEU A 202 16.40 -0.45 -20.47
C LEU A 202 15.08 -0.34 -19.68
N GLU A 203 14.93 0.71 -18.89
CA GLU A 203 13.69 1.00 -18.16
C GLU A 203 12.52 1.27 -19.11
N MET A 204 12.77 2.01 -20.21
CA MET A 204 11.78 2.22 -21.27
C MET A 204 11.40 0.89 -21.96
N SER A 205 12.37 0.04 -22.28
CA SER A 205 12.15 -1.29 -22.89
C SER A 205 11.31 -2.21 -22.01
N MET A 206 11.54 -2.19 -20.71
CA MET A 206 10.74 -2.95 -19.73
C MET A 206 9.31 -2.40 -19.66
N MET A 207 9.14 -1.08 -19.67
CA MET A 207 7.81 -0.44 -19.72
C MET A 207 7.03 -0.81 -20.99
N MET A 208 7.70 -0.92 -22.14
CA MET A 208 7.07 -1.27 -23.41
C MET A 208 6.65 -2.75 -23.49
N SER A 209 7.38 -3.64 -22.82
CA SER A 209 7.03 -5.06 -22.73
C SER A 209 5.81 -5.35 -21.89
N ILE A 210 5.58 -4.54 -20.86
CA ILE A 210 4.41 -4.66 -20.00
C ILE A 210 3.13 -4.13 -20.70
N ARG A 211 3.28 -3.23 -21.68
CA ARG A 211 2.18 -2.57 -22.41
C ARG A 211 1.74 -3.29 -23.69
N GLY A 212 2.38 -4.39 -24.09
CA GLY A 212 1.98 -5.19 -25.27
C GLY A 212 2.07 -4.45 -26.60
N MET A 213 3.19 -3.75 -26.87
CA MET A 213 3.39 -3.00 -28.13
C MET A 213 3.96 -3.83 -29.30
N LYS A 214 3.78 -3.32 -30.52
CA LYS A 214 4.14 -3.95 -31.81
C LYS A 214 5.64 -4.20 -31.93
N GLN A 215 6.01 -5.26 -32.67
CA GLN A 215 7.38 -5.71 -32.94
C GLN A 215 8.33 -4.60 -33.45
N GLU A 216 7.82 -3.66 -34.24
CA GLU A 216 8.58 -2.52 -34.79
C GLU A 216 9.17 -1.61 -33.69
N ALA A 217 8.44 -1.43 -32.58
CA ALA A 217 8.89 -0.62 -31.45
C ALA A 217 10.06 -1.29 -30.70
N TYR A 218 10.05 -2.62 -30.59
CA TYR A 218 11.16 -3.38 -30.00
C TYR A 218 12.43 -3.27 -30.83
N VAL A 219 12.31 -3.39 -32.16
CA VAL A 219 13.45 -3.28 -33.07
C VAL A 219 14.09 -1.89 -32.97
N ALA A 220 13.27 -0.83 -32.90
CA ALA A 220 13.78 0.54 -32.75
C ALA A 220 14.57 0.75 -31.45
N VAL A 221 14.11 0.17 -30.34
CA VAL A 221 14.74 0.30 -29.01
C VAL A 221 16.05 -0.49 -28.94
N ILE A 222 16.06 -1.70 -29.50
CA ILE A 222 17.27 -2.52 -29.60
C ILE A 222 18.30 -1.81 -30.50
N GLY A 223 17.87 -1.26 -31.64
CA GLY A 223 18.73 -0.49 -32.53
C GLY A 223 19.33 0.75 -31.85
N HIS A 224 18.53 1.50 -31.11
CA HIS A 224 19.01 2.66 -30.36
C HIS A 224 19.99 2.26 -29.24
N SER A 225 19.68 1.21 -28.49
CA SER A 225 20.55 0.65 -27.44
C SER A 225 21.91 0.22 -28.00
N TYR A 226 21.90 -0.49 -29.12
CA TYR A 226 23.11 -0.92 -29.80
C TYR A 226 23.96 0.27 -30.27
N GLY A 227 23.32 1.33 -30.78
CA GLY A 227 24.01 2.57 -31.17
C GLY A 227 24.67 3.30 -29.99
N VAL A 228 24.05 3.28 -28.80
CA VAL A 228 24.66 3.86 -27.57
C VAL A 228 25.88 3.04 -27.15
N ILE A 229 25.76 1.71 -27.12
CA ILE A 229 26.87 0.80 -26.77
C ILE A 229 28.06 1.00 -27.70
N LEU A 230 27.83 1.12 -29.01
CA LEU A 230 28.90 1.37 -29.98
C LEU A 230 29.64 2.69 -29.74
N ARG A 231 28.90 3.76 -29.39
CA ARG A 231 29.52 5.05 -29.06
C ARG A 231 30.36 4.97 -27.80
N GLU A 232 29.82 4.37 -26.73
CA GLU A 232 30.57 4.21 -25.48
C GLU A 232 31.81 3.32 -25.67
N LYS A 233 31.70 2.25 -26.46
CA LYS A 233 32.84 1.40 -26.83
C LYS A 233 33.92 2.21 -27.55
N SER A 234 33.56 3.03 -28.54
CA SER A 234 34.52 3.87 -29.25
C SER A 234 35.21 4.87 -28.32
N THR A 235 34.47 5.48 -27.39
CA THR A 235 35.04 6.37 -26.37
C THR A 235 36.04 5.63 -25.47
N MET A 236 35.72 4.40 -25.05
CA MET A 236 36.62 3.57 -24.24
C MET A 236 37.88 3.18 -25.01
N GLU A 237 37.77 2.82 -26.30
CA GLU A 237 38.91 2.50 -27.16
C GLU A 237 39.86 3.70 -27.32
N VAL A 238 39.32 4.91 -27.49
CA VAL A 238 40.13 6.14 -27.54
C VAL A 238 40.83 6.40 -26.20
N ALA A 239 40.13 6.25 -25.08
CA ALA A 239 40.71 6.43 -23.75
C ALA A 239 41.80 5.40 -23.44
N LEU A 240 41.61 4.15 -23.87
CA LEU A 240 42.61 3.08 -23.77
C LEU A 240 43.86 3.41 -24.58
N LYS A 241 43.69 3.86 -25.83
CA LYS A 241 44.81 4.24 -26.68
C LYS A 241 45.60 5.43 -26.11
N ASP A 242 44.90 6.46 -25.64
CA ASP A 242 45.53 7.61 -24.96
C ASP A 242 46.26 7.19 -23.68
N GLY A 243 45.69 6.26 -22.91
CA GLY A 243 46.33 5.68 -21.73
C GLY A 243 47.62 4.91 -22.06
N LEU A 244 47.59 4.10 -23.13
CA LEU A 244 48.75 3.35 -23.62
C LEU A 244 49.88 4.27 -24.12
N GLU A 245 49.54 5.38 -24.80
CA GLU A 245 50.52 6.37 -25.26
C GLU A 245 51.15 7.15 -24.09
N LYS A 246 50.37 7.46 -23.05
CA LYS A 246 50.84 8.21 -21.87
C LYS A 246 51.61 7.35 -20.86
N PHE A 247 51.31 6.07 -20.76
CA PHE A 247 51.89 5.16 -19.77
C PHE A 247 52.41 3.87 -20.42
N PRO A 248 53.48 3.96 -21.24
CA PRO A 248 53.99 2.84 -22.03
C PRO A 248 54.51 1.67 -21.17
N ASP A 249 54.97 1.95 -19.96
CA ASP A 249 55.52 0.94 -19.04
C ASP A 249 54.47 0.32 -18.09
N SER A 250 53.18 0.65 -18.27
CA SER A 250 52.10 0.15 -17.41
C SER A 250 51.80 -1.32 -17.71
N VAL A 251 52.11 -2.21 -16.77
CA VAL A 251 51.84 -3.66 -16.87
C VAL A 251 50.33 -3.93 -16.98
N VAL A 252 49.48 -3.10 -16.36
CA VAL A 252 48.01 -3.29 -16.31
C VAL A 252 47.31 -2.89 -17.62
N LEU A 253 47.89 -1.97 -18.39
CA LEU A 253 47.32 -1.55 -19.68
C LEU A 253 47.84 -2.37 -20.86
N ASN A 254 48.97 -3.08 -20.68
CA ASN A 254 49.63 -3.88 -21.71
C ASN A 254 49.28 -5.39 -21.66
N GLU A 255 48.40 -5.84 -20.76
CA GLU A 255 47.77 -7.18 -20.76
C GLU A 255 46.48 -7.20 -21.59
#